data_AF-D2TY14-F1
#
_entry.id   AF-D2TY14-F1
#
_cell.length_a   1.000
_cell.length_b   1.000
_cell.length_c   1.000
_cell.angle_alpha   90.00
_cell.angle_beta   90.00
_cell.angle_gamma   90.00
#
_symmetry.space_group_name_H-M   'P 1'
#
loop_
_entity.id
_entity.type
_entity.pdbx_description
1 polymer ?
#
loop_
_entity_poly.entity_id
_entity_poly.type
_entity_poly.pdbx_seq_one_letter_code
_entity_poly.pdbx_strand_id
1 'polypeptide(L)'
;MIDSDKNSPTFNSYASVEDLKRYARERGIDIPTDDSHIESMLVTAMDYLASQPWLGKRTHLTQPLSFPRTGLFYDGVPIENDAIPKQLIMAQCRLAIDSENEDLQPTLGGEVTTERIEGAITVQYASGTNSGLPKFPWLNGLLNGLLDIRSGFAINTFSVR
;
A
#
# COMPACT_ATOMS: atom_id res chain seq x y z
N MET A 1 6.29 -16.69 -8.13
CA MET A 1 4.94 -17.25 -7.92
C MET A 1 4.32 -16.61 -6.70
N ILE A 2 3.26 -15.85 -6.96
CA ILE A 2 2.49 -15.19 -5.92
C ILE A 2 1.53 -16.18 -5.27
N ASP A 3 1.43 -16.07 -3.95
CA ASP A 3 0.49 -16.80 -3.13
C ASP A 3 -0.30 -15.83 -2.26
N SER A 4 -1.62 -15.81 -2.49
CA SER A 4 -2.58 -14.94 -1.80
C SER A 4 -3.49 -15.70 -0.85
N ASP A 5 -3.29 -17.02 -0.69
CA ASP A 5 -4.04 -17.79 0.30
C ASP A 5 -3.43 -17.55 1.69
N LYS A 6 -4.20 -16.89 2.56
CA LYS A 6 -3.80 -16.60 3.94
C LYS A 6 -3.44 -17.84 4.77
N ASN A 7 -3.97 -19.01 4.40
CA ASN A 7 -3.73 -20.27 5.11
C ASN A 7 -2.51 -21.03 4.56
N SER A 8 -1.95 -20.57 3.44
CA SER A 8 -0.82 -21.22 2.81
C SER A 8 0.49 -20.87 3.53
N PRO A 9 1.42 -21.83 3.70
CA PRO A 9 2.74 -21.56 4.27
C PRO A 9 3.58 -20.62 3.41
N THR A 10 3.24 -20.46 2.12
CA THR A 10 3.95 -19.60 1.16
C THR A 10 3.30 -18.23 0.95
N PHE A 11 2.32 -17.86 1.79
CA PHE A 11 1.60 -16.59 1.73
C PHE A 11 2.54 -15.38 1.65
N ASN A 12 2.54 -14.70 0.49
CA ASN A 12 3.50 -13.63 0.18
C ASN A 12 2.86 -12.37 -0.44
N SER A 13 1.55 -12.40 -0.74
CA SER A 13 0.82 -11.28 -1.33
C SER A 13 -0.60 -11.22 -0.78
N TYR A 14 -1.23 -10.04 -0.72
CA TYR A 14 -2.66 -9.93 -0.37
C TYR A 14 -3.57 -10.10 -1.58
N ALA A 15 -3.09 -9.75 -2.78
CA ALA A 15 -3.84 -9.86 -4.03
C ALA A 15 -3.25 -10.94 -4.95
N SER A 16 -4.11 -11.64 -5.68
CA SER A 16 -3.74 -12.58 -6.74
C SER A 16 -3.61 -11.89 -8.11
N VAL A 17 -3.00 -12.59 -9.06
CA VAL A 17 -2.97 -12.19 -10.48
C VAL A 17 -4.40 -11.95 -11.01
N GLU A 18 -5.35 -12.80 -10.66
CA GLU A 18 -6.74 -12.67 -11.08
C GLU A 18 -7.42 -11.45 -10.44
N ASP A 19 -7.10 -11.12 -9.19
CA ASP A 19 -7.63 -9.91 -8.53
C ASP A 19 -7.13 -8.64 -9.23
N LEU A 20 -5.87 -8.59 -9.65
CA LEU A 20 -5.34 -7.47 -10.42
C LEU A 20 -6.04 -7.36 -11.79
N LYS A 21 -6.19 -8.48 -12.50
CA LYS A 21 -6.89 -8.52 -13.80
C LYS A 21 -8.33 -8.05 -13.69
N ARG A 22 -9.05 -8.50 -12.66
CA ARG A 22 -10.42 -8.05 -12.38
C ARG A 22 -10.45 -6.56 -12.08
N TYR A 23 -9.56 -6.08 -11.22
CA TYR A 23 -9.46 -4.67 -10.84
C TYR A 23 -9.19 -3.76 -12.04
N ALA A 24 -8.27 -4.16 -12.92
CA ALA A 24 -7.94 -3.43 -14.14
C ALA A 24 -9.13 -3.39 -15.11
N ARG A 25 -9.80 -4.53 -15.32
CA ARG A 25 -10.98 -4.64 -16.19
C ARG A 25 -12.14 -3.77 -15.71
N GLU A 26 -12.44 -3.77 -14.42
CA GLU A 26 -13.51 -2.96 -13.83
C GLU A 26 -13.29 -1.45 -14.02
N ARG A 27 -12.05 -1.03 -14.23
CA ARG A 27 -11.66 0.38 -14.38
C ARG A 27 -11.23 0.76 -15.80
N GLY A 28 -11.24 -0.20 -16.73
CA GLY A 28 -10.79 0.00 -18.11
C GLY A 28 -9.31 0.38 -18.19
N ILE A 29 -8.47 -0.17 -17.30
CA ILE A 29 -7.02 0.04 -17.30
C ILE A 29 -6.37 -1.09 -18.08
N ASP A 30 -5.50 -0.76 -19.02
CA ASP A 30 -4.67 -1.74 -19.71
C ASP A 30 -3.52 -2.18 -18.80
N ILE A 31 -3.37 -3.50 -18.63
CA ILE A 31 -2.28 -4.11 -17.90
C ILE A 31 -1.59 -5.17 -18.76
N PRO A 32 -0.33 -5.51 -18.46
CA PRO A 32 0.38 -6.59 -19.16
C PRO A 32 -0.39 -7.90 -19.10
N THR A 33 -0.37 -8.67 -20.19
CA THR A 33 -1.03 -9.99 -20.26
C THR A 33 -0.18 -11.12 -19.70
N ASP A 34 1.12 -10.88 -19.48
CA ASP A 34 2.04 -11.86 -18.90
C ASP A 34 1.86 -11.96 -17.38
N ASP A 35 1.52 -13.15 -16.91
CA ASP A 35 1.33 -13.43 -15.50
C ASP A 35 2.62 -13.21 -14.69
N SER A 36 3.80 -13.47 -15.28
CA SER A 36 5.08 -13.29 -14.60
C SER A 36 5.37 -11.80 -14.33
N HIS A 37 4.99 -10.95 -15.27
CA HIS A 37 5.08 -9.50 -15.14
C HIS A 37 4.09 -8.97 -14.10
N ILE A 38 2.83 -9.43 -14.13
CA ILE A 38 1.82 -9.10 -13.11
C ILE A 38 2.29 -9.51 -11.72
N GLU A 39 2.87 -10.70 -11.57
CA GLU A 39 3.43 -11.16 -10.31
C GLU A 39 4.51 -10.20 -9.81
N SER A 40 5.41 -9.75 -10.69
CA SER A 40 6.48 -8.82 -10.33
C SER A 40 5.92 -7.47 -9.84
N MET A 41 4.93 -6.90 -10.53
CA MET A 41 4.24 -5.66 -10.12
C MET A 41 3.60 -5.80 -8.73
N LEU A 42 2.93 -6.93 -8.48
CA LEU A 42 2.29 -7.21 -7.21
C LEU A 42 3.31 -7.39 -6.07
N VAL A 43 4.49 -7.96 -6.34
CA VAL A 43 5.60 -8.06 -5.36
C VAL A 43 6.11 -6.67 -4.99
N THR A 44 6.39 -5.81 -5.98
CA THR A 44 6.85 -4.42 -5.72
C THR A 44 5.81 -3.63 -4.91
N ALA A 45 4.53 -3.79 -5.23
CA ALA A 45 3.45 -3.21 -4.44
C ALA A 45 3.41 -3.75 -3.00
N MET A 46 3.70 -5.04 -2.81
CA MET A 46 3.77 -5.66 -1.49
C MET A 46 4.94 -5.12 -0.67
N ASP A 47 6.12 -4.93 -1.27
CA ASP A 47 7.29 -4.36 -0.61
C ASP A 47 7.00 -2.93 -0.12
N TYR A 48 6.28 -2.14 -0.91
CA TYR A 48 5.80 -0.83 -0.48
C TYR A 48 4.83 -0.95 0.71
N LEU A 49 3.84 -1.85 0.65
CA LEU A 49 2.90 -2.09 1.76
C LEU A 49 3.60 -2.61 3.03
N ALA A 50 4.67 -3.40 2.90
CA ALA A 50 5.45 -3.90 4.02
C ALA A 50 6.11 -2.75 4.81
N SER A 51 6.46 -1.65 4.13
CA SER A 51 7.05 -0.46 4.74
C SER A 51 6.05 0.48 5.45
N GLN A 52 4.75 0.26 5.29
CA GLN A 52 3.73 1.17 5.81
C GLN A 52 3.56 1.06 7.33
N PRO A 53 3.27 2.18 8.03
CA PRO A 53 2.96 2.17 9.46
C PRO A 53 1.55 1.64 9.67
N TRP A 54 1.42 0.37 10.04
CA TRP A 54 0.11 -0.27 10.26
C TRP A 54 -0.37 -0.11 11.70
N LEU A 55 -1.66 0.21 11.88
CA LEU A 55 -2.38 0.15 13.16
C LEU A 55 -2.60 -1.29 13.64
N GLY A 56 -3.07 -1.41 14.88
CA GLY A 56 -3.41 -2.70 15.48
C GLY A 56 -2.19 -3.55 15.82
N LYS A 57 -2.42 -4.82 16.13
CA LYS A 57 -1.38 -5.80 16.48
C LYS A 57 -1.48 -7.00 15.56
N ARG A 58 -0.33 -7.59 15.17
CA ARG A 58 -0.31 -8.84 14.40
C ARG A 58 -1.08 -9.92 15.16
N THR A 59 -1.93 -10.67 14.46
CA THR A 59 -2.73 -11.74 15.06
C THR A 59 -1.84 -12.90 15.49
N HIS A 60 -0.83 -13.23 14.68
CA HIS A 60 0.17 -14.22 15.00
C HIS A 60 1.57 -13.63 14.92
N LEU A 61 2.47 -14.08 15.80
CA LEU A 61 3.87 -13.68 15.79
C LEU A 61 4.64 -14.28 14.59
N THR A 62 4.22 -15.47 14.14
CA THR A 62 4.89 -16.26 13.08
C THR A 62 4.28 -16.07 11.70
N GLN A 63 3.26 -15.23 11.54
CA GLN A 63 2.69 -14.96 10.22
C GLN A 63 3.74 -14.27 9.33
N PRO A 64 3.82 -14.59 8.03
CA PRO A 64 4.84 -14.00 7.15
C PRO A 64 4.58 -12.50 6.92
N LEU A 65 3.34 -12.11 6.65
CA LEU A 65 2.98 -10.73 6.28
C LEU A 65 2.45 -9.87 7.45
N SER A 66 2.39 -8.56 7.23
CA SER A 66 1.91 -7.61 8.25
C SER A 66 0.47 -7.84 8.68
N PHE A 67 -0.38 -8.38 7.81
CA PHE A 67 -1.74 -8.84 8.09
C PHE A 67 -1.81 -10.37 8.10
N PRO A 68 -2.74 -10.99 8.84
CA PRO A 68 -3.87 -10.38 9.58
C PRO A 68 -3.48 -9.63 10.86
N ARG A 69 -4.34 -8.70 11.29
CA ARG A 69 -4.14 -7.86 12.49
C ARG A 69 -5.44 -7.68 13.28
N THR A 70 -5.30 -7.43 14.57
CA THR A 70 -6.41 -7.22 15.52
C THR A 70 -6.50 -5.77 15.99
N GLY A 71 -7.70 -5.38 16.44
CA GLY A 71 -7.97 -4.03 16.95
C GLY A 71 -8.08 -2.96 15.86
N LEU A 72 -8.44 -3.37 14.65
CA LEU A 72 -8.64 -2.50 13.50
C LEU A 72 -10.13 -2.15 13.34
N PHE A 73 -10.38 -0.89 12.97
CA PHE A 73 -11.70 -0.39 12.65
C PHE A 73 -11.63 0.29 11.29
N TYR A 74 -12.59 -0.01 10.42
CA TYR A 74 -12.77 0.65 9.15
C TYR A 74 -14.15 1.29 9.12
N ASP A 75 -14.19 2.62 8.97
CA ASP A 75 -15.42 3.41 8.96
C ASP A 75 -16.37 3.12 10.15
N GLY A 76 -15.77 2.94 11.34
CA GLY A 76 -16.49 2.60 12.57
C GLY A 76 -16.92 1.13 12.71
N VAL A 77 -16.71 0.29 11.69
CA VAL A 77 -16.98 -1.15 11.73
C VAL A 77 -15.70 -1.91 12.13
N PRO A 78 -15.76 -2.80 13.14
CA PRO A 78 -14.62 -3.62 13.50
C PRO A 78 -14.27 -4.60 12.38
N ILE A 79 -12.98 -4.72 12.09
CA ILE A 79 -12.47 -5.75 11.17
C ILE A 79 -12.20 -7.02 11.96
N GLU A 80 -12.63 -8.16 11.43
CA GLU A 80 -12.35 -9.47 12.00
C GLU A 80 -10.84 -9.72 12.14
N ASN A 81 -10.45 -10.32 13.26
CA ASN A 81 -9.04 -10.52 13.64
C ASN A 81 -8.25 -11.42 12.67
N ASP A 82 -8.94 -12.20 11.84
CA ASP A 82 -8.35 -13.12 10.86
C ASP A 82 -8.75 -12.76 9.40
N ALA A 83 -9.27 -11.56 9.19
CA ALA A 83 -9.63 -11.07 7.86
C ALA A 83 -8.51 -10.19 7.27
N ILE A 84 -8.26 -10.38 5.99
CA ILE A 84 -7.50 -9.42 5.18
C ILE A 84 -8.51 -8.34 4.72
N PRO A 85 -8.29 -7.05 5.06
CA PRO A 85 -9.20 -5.99 4.64
C PRO A 85 -9.28 -5.92 3.12
N LYS A 86 -10.49 -5.83 2.55
CA LYS A 86 -10.67 -5.68 1.09
C LYS A 86 -9.95 -4.43 0.56
N GLN A 87 -9.88 -3.38 1.37
CA GLN A 87 -9.14 -2.16 1.04
C GLN A 87 -7.65 -2.40 0.81
N LEU A 88 -7.06 -3.37 1.52
CA LEU A 88 -5.65 -3.73 1.36
C LEU A 88 -5.40 -4.42 0.01
N ILE A 89 -6.30 -5.32 -0.39
CA ILE A 89 -6.27 -5.98 -1.70
C ILE A 89 -6.39 -4.92 -2.80
N MET A 90 -7.36 -4.02 -2.68
CA MET A 90 -7.55 -2.92 -3.63
C MET A 90 -6.37 -1.95 -3.68
N ALA A 91 -5.74 -1.70 -2.53
CA ALA A 91 -4.55 -0.86 -2.43
C ALA A 91 -3.35 -1.50 -3.13
N GLN A 92 -3.11 -2.80 -2.90
CA GLN A 92 -2.04 -3.52 -3.56
C GLN A 92 -2.25 -3.57 -5.07
N CYS A 93 -3.47 -3.85 -5.54
CA CYS A 93 -3.79 -3.83 -6.97
C CYS A 93 -3.53 -2.46 -7.59
N ARG A 94 -3.88 -1.38 -6.89
CA ARG A 94 -3.63 -0.03 -7.39
C ARG A 94 -2.15 0.31 -7.43
N LEU A 95 -1.42 0.00 -6.35
CA LEU A 95 0.03 0.21 -6.28
C LEU A 95 0.75 -0.56 -7.37
N ALA A 96 0.34 -1.79 -7.67
CA ALA A 96 0.92 -2.59 -8.73
C ALA A 96 0.74 -1.94 -10.11
N ILE A 97 -0.40 -1.32 -10.38
CA ILE A 97 -0.61 -0.56 -11.62
C ILE A 97 0.23 0.73 -11.63
N ASP A 98 0.27 1.43 -10.50
CA ASP A 98 1.02 2.67 -10.39
C ASP A 98 2.54 2.40 -10.47
N SER A 99 3.04 1.20 -10.07
CA SER A 99 4.46 0.82 -10.18
C SER A 99 4.98 0.69 -11.60
N GLU A 100 4.09 0.52 -12.59
CA GLU A 100 4.47 0.53 -14.01
C GLU A 100 4.68 1.95 -14.53
N ASN A 101 4.06 2.94 -13.88
CA ASN A 101 4.08 4.33 -14.32
C ASN A 101 5.01 5.22 -13.47
N GLU A 102 5.21 4.87 -12.20
CA GLU A 102 5.98 5.62 -11.21
C GLU A 102 6.90 4.68 -10.42
N ASP A 103 8.13 5.13 -10.15
CA ASP A 103 9.05 4.39 -9.28
C ASP A 103 8.58 4.45 -7.82
N LEU A 104 8.09 3.31 -7.31
CA LEU A 104 7.61 3.18 -5.93
C LEU A 104 8.74 3.19 -4.90
N GLN A 105 10.00 3.00 -5.32
CA GLN A 105 11.17 2.95 -4.45
C GLN A 105 12.36 3.69 -5.08
N PRO A 106 12.32 5.04 -5.15
CA PRO A 106 13.44 5.79 -5.67
C PRO A 106 14.68 5.52 -4.81
N THR A 107 15.70 4.91 -5.43
CA THR A 107 16.99 4.71 -4.79
C THR A 107 17.65 6.09 -4.64
N LEU A 108 17.74 6.60 -3.41
CA LEU A 108 18.50 7.83 -3.11
C LEU A 108 20.00 7.57 -3.30
N GLY A 109 20.45 7.62 -4.54
CA GLY A 109 21.84 7.49 -4.94
C GLY A 109 22.19 8.55 -5.98
N GLY A 110 22.63 9.72 -5.50
CA GLY A 110 23.28 10.74 -6.32
C GLY A 110 22.32 11.62 -7.11
N GLU A 111 22.42 12.92 -6.86
CA GLU A 111 22.04 14.05 -7.72
C GLU A 111 21.70 13.67 -9.17
N VAL A 112 20.41 13.60 -9.52
CA VAL A 112 19.93 13.76 -10.89
C VAL A 112 18.70 14.65 -10.91
N THR A 113 18.90 15.79 -11.57
CA THR A 113 17.97 16.86 -11.85
C THR A 113 16.84 16.39 -12.76
N THR A 114 15.60 16.45 -12.24
CA THR A 114 14.32 16.52 -12.97
C THR A 114 14.07 15.51 -14.10
N GLU A 115 13.08 14.64 -13.91
CA GLU A 115 12.41 13.95 -15.00
C GLU A 115 10.94 14.39 -15.04
N ARG A 116 10.53 14.94 -16.19
CA ARG A 116 9.24 15.55 -16.45
C ARG A 116 8.27 14.45 -16.91
N ILE A 117 7.26 14.14 -16.12
CA ILE A 117 6.12 13.32 -16.56
C ILE A 117 4.99 14.27 -16.99
N GLU A 118 4.62 14.22 -18.27
CA GLU A 118 3.56 15.04 -18.84
C GLU A 118 2.20 14.69 -18.21
N GLY A 119 1.57 15.68 -17.56
CA GLY A 119 0.14 15.63 -17.19
C GLY A 119 -0.19 15.59 -15.70
N ALA A 120 0.79 15.44 -14.81
CA ALA A 120 0.55 15.49 -13.37
C ALA A 120 0.56 16.93 -12.86
N ILE A 121 -0.51 17.30 -12.15
CA ILE A 121 -0.61 18.52 -11.35
C ILE A 121 0.70 18.74 -10.60
N THR A 122 1.40 19.84 -10.93
CA THR A 122 2.59 20.31 -10.23
C THR A 122 2.21 20.64 -8.79
N VAL A 123 2.30 19.68 -7.88
CA VAL A 123 2.21 20.00 -6.45
C VAL A 123 3.60 20.36 -5.97
N GLN A 124 3.92 21.63 -6.12
CA GLN A 124 5.12 22.26 -5.62
C GLN A 124 5.00 22.37 -4.08
N TYR A 125 5.45 21.36 -3.35
CA TYR A 125 5.53 21.44 -1.89
C TYR A 125 6.77 22.25 -1.49
N ALA A 126 6.57 23.24 -0.62
CA ALA A 126 7.61 24.10 -0.09
C ALA A 126 8.72 23.28 0.60
N SER A 127 9.96 23.71 0.38
CA SER A 127 11.21 23.10 0.83
C SER A 127 11.22 22.89 2.35
N GLY A 128 11.24 21.64 2.81
CA GLY A 128 11.46 21.36 4.24
C GLY A 128 11.02 20.00 4.81
N THR A 129 10.44 19.08 4.04
CA THR A 129 10.00 17.78 4.61
C THR A 129 10.09 16.62 3.60
N ASN A 130 11.21 16.55 2.89
CA ASN A 130 11.50 15.44 1.97
C ASN A 130 11.95 14.20 2.75
N SER A 131 11.00 13.44 3.27
CA SER A 131 11.17 11.98 3.33
C SER A 131 11.05 11.51 1.89
N GLY A 132 12.16 11.16 1.23
CA GLY A 132 12.25 10.84 -0.21
C GLY A 132 11.50 9.59 -0.66
N LEU A 133 10.39 9.24 0.00
CA LEU A 133 9.48 8.16 -0.37
C LEU A 133 8.27 8.75 -1.12
N PRO A 134 7.82 8.13 -2.22
CA PRO A 134 6.60 8.54 -2.91
C PRO A 134 5.41 8.42 -1.95
N LYS A 135 4.68 9.53 -1.77
CA LYS A 135 3.49 9.60 -0.91
C LYS A 135 2.26 9.57 -1.80
N PHE A 136 1.48 8.50 -1.70
CA PHE A 136 0.22 8.34 -2.45
C PHE A 136 -0.97 8.88 -1.63
N PRO A 137 -1.56 10.05 -1.95
CA PRO A 137 -2.66 10.62 -1.15
C PRO A 137 -3.91 9.73 -1.19
N TRP A 138 -4.15 9.07 -2.33
CA TRP A 138 -5.25 8.13 -2.50
C TRP A 138 -5.10 6.89 -1.60
N LEU A 139 -3.86 6.46 -1.33
CA LEU A 139 -3.57 5.30 -0.48
C LEU A 139 -3.95 5.58 0.97
N ASN A 140 -3.65 6.78 1.47
CA ASN A 140 -4.02 7.20 2.82
C ASN A 140 -5.54 7.26 2.99
N GLY A 141 -6.27 7.70 1.96
CA GLY A 141 -7.73 7.68 1.96
C GLY A 141 -8.30 6.26 1.96
N LEU A 142 -7.73 5.38 1.13
CA LEU A 142 -8.18 3.99 0.99
C LEU A 142 -7.89 3.15 2.25
N LEU A 143 -6.74 3.37 2.87
CA LEU A 143 -6.27 2.69 4.08
C LEU A 143 -6.57 3.48 5.36
N ASN A 144 -7.51 4.41 5.31
CA ASN A 144 -7.92 5.16 6.50
C ASN A 144 -8.43 4.20 7.58
N GLY A 145 -7.97 4.36 8.83
CA GLY A 145 -8.24 3.43 9.93
C GLY A 145 -7.35 2.18 9.97
N LEU A 146 -6.55 1.92 8.93
CA LEU A 146 -5.55 0.85 8.88
C LEU A 146 -4.12 1.36 9.11
N LEU A 147 -3.84 2.61 8.72
CA LEU A 147 -2.53 3.24 8.88
C LEU A 147 -2.42 4.02 10.18
N ASP A 148 -1.25 3.99 10.82
CA ASP A 148 -0.96 4.77 12.03
C ASP A 148 -0.51 6.17 11.65
N ILE A 149 -1.48 7.02 11.31
CA ILE A 149 -1.27 8.41 10.89
C ILE A 149 -0.87 9.31 12.09
N ARG A 150 -0.85 8.76 13.32
CA ARG A 150 -0.51 9.52 14.54
C ARG A 150 0.93 10.02 14.55
N SER A 151 1.81 9.44 13.73
CA SER A 151 3.17 9.97 13.55
C SER A 151 3.22 11.30 12.77
N GLY A 152 2.14 11.72 12.11
CA GLY A 152 2.07 12.98 11.35
C GLY A 152 1.06 14.00 11.89
N PHE A 153 0.06 13.56 12.65
CA PHE A 153 -0.83 14.44 13.42
C PHE A 153 -0.50 14.32 14.90
N ALA A 154 0.51 15.06 15.34
CA ALA A 154 0.70 15.36 16.76
C ALA A 154 -0.44 16.26 17.25
N ILE A 155 -1.65 15.70 17.38
CA ILE A 155 -2.64 16.26 18.30
C ILE A 155 -2.16 15.91 19.69
N ASN A 156 -1.32 16.79 20.25
CA ASN A 156 -1.12 16.86 21.69
C ASN A 156 -2.49 17.13 22.33
N THR A 157 -3.24 16.07 22.64
CA THR A 157 -4.34 16.16 23.59
C THR A 157 -3.71 16.29 24.96
N PHE A 158 -3.37 17.53 25.31
CA PHE A 158 -3.36 17.95 26.69
C PHE A 158 -4.83 17.98 27.11
N SER A 159 -5.24 17.04 27.97
CA SER A 159 -6.38 17.33 28.84
C SER A 159 -5.87 17.26 30.26
N VAL A 160 -5.55 18.46 30.73
CA VAL A 160 -5.48 18.84 32.14
C VAL A 160 -6.83 18.53 32.78
N ARG A 161 -6.88 17.68 33.80
CA ARG A 161 -7.15 18.08 35.20
C ARG A 161 -7.08 16.89 36.15
#